data_AF-M5RKM1-F1
#
_entry.id   AF-M5RKM1-F1
#
_cell.length_a   1.000
_cell.length_b   1.000
_cell.length_c   1.000
_cell.angle_alpha   90.00
_cell.angle_beta   90.00
_cell.angle_gamma   90.00
#
_symmetry.space_group_name_H-M   'P 1'
#
loop_
_entity.id
_entity.type
_entity.pdbx_description
1 polymer ?
#
loop_
_entity_poly.entity_id
_entity_poly.type
_entity_poly.pdbx_seq_one_letter_code
_entity_poly.pdbx_strand_id
1 'polypeptide(L)'
;MTAVRSSFAILKAAVAILLCSGVATAQTVQLPSIESFSYSGSVVVPDRGTAFLGGNRSASFGSRRSGLQRGFGSSQSISQATVSATIIDLKEMDRQILGGTPEQFLQRERQREKSGAAPPRNLDPDFQGKALVRYARTQYRQGNTTAAFAGYQQAIAVLSPHLKNLATAEFKRVFGSAAEQALHMASLR
;
A
#
# COMPACT_ATOMS: atom_id res chain seq x y z
N MET A 1 59.86 58.83 -4.59
CA MET A 1 58.53 58.35 -5.06
C MET A 1 58.48 56.82 -5.27
N THR A 2 59.15 56.03 -4.41
CA THR A 2 59.24 54.56 -4.53
C THR A 2 58.40 53.81 -3.50
N ALA A 3 58.14 54.41 -2.33
CA ALA A 3 57.30 53.83 -1.27
C ALA A 3 55.83 53.65 -1.69
N VAL A 4 55.24 54.65 -2.35
CA VAL A 4 53.84 54.62 -2.79
C VAL A 4 53.60 53.50 -3.82
N ARG A 5 54.55 53.26 -4.73
CA ARG A 5 54.48 52.19 -5.74
C ARG A 5 54.52 50.78 -5.09
N SER A 6 55.32 50.60 -4.05
CA SER A 6 55.39 49.34 -3.27
C SER A 6 54.10 49.08 -2.49
N SER A 7 53.53 50.09 -1.85
CA SER A 7 52.27 49.95 -1.11
C SER A 7 51.09 49.60 -2.03
N PHE A 8 51.01 50.20 -3.22
CA PHE A 8 50.00 49.83 -4.21
C PHE A 8 50.19 48.42 -4.77
N ALA A 9 51.43 47.92 -4.87
CA ALA A 9 51.69 46.55 -5.32
C ALA A 9 51.25 45.51 -4.26
N ILE A 10 51.51 45.78 -2.98
CA ILE A 10 51.08 44.92 -1.87
C ILE A 10 49.56 44.92 -1.76
N LEU A 11 48.92 46.09 -1.90
CA LEU A 11 47.46 46.20 -1.90
C LEU A 11 46.83 45.44 -3.07
N LYS A 12 47.40 45.52 -4.28
CA LYS A 12 46.94 44.77 -5.45
C LYS A 12 47.08 43.26 -5.26
N ALA A 13 48.19 42.80 -4.68
CA ALA A 13 48.40 41.38 -4.37
C ALA A 13 47.41 40.88 -3.30
N ALA A 14 47.15 41.67 -2.26
CA ALA A 14 46.16 41.34 -1.23
C ALA A 14 44.73 41.28 -1.79
N VAL A 15 44.36 42.22 -2.67
CA VAL A 15 43.05 42.23 -3.35
C VAL A 15 42.94 41.05 -4.33
N ALA A 16 44.00 40.69 -5.04
CA ALA A 16 44.02 39.53 -5.94
C ALA A 16 43.88 38.20 -5.17
N ILE A 17 44.48 38.08 -3.98
CA ILE A 17 44.33 36.90 -3.11
C ILE A 17 42.90 36.83 -2.55
N LEU A 18 42.30 37.97 -2.17
CA LEU A 18 40.90 38.02 -1.75
C LEU A 18 39.94 37.60 -2.87
N LEU A 19 40.18 38.08 -4.10
CA LEU A 19 39.35 37.78 -5.28
C LEU A 19 39.48 36.33 -5.77
N CYS A 20 40.58 35.64 -5.46
CA CYS A 20 40.85 34.27 -5.89
C CYS A 20 40.38 33.21 -4.88
N SER A 21 39.62 33.61 -3.84
CA SER A 21 39.02 32.70 -2.86
C SER A 21 37.80 31.99 -3.45
N GLY A 22 38.01 31.24 -4.54
CA GLY A 22 36.99 30.37 -5.12
C GLY A 22 36.65 29.27 -4.12
N VAL A 23 35.43 29.31 -3.59
CA VAL A 23 34.89 28.24 -2.76
C VAL A 23 34.79 26.97 -3.62
N ALA A 24 35.71 26.03 -3.43
CA ALA A 24 35.60 24.70 -4.01
C ALA A 24 34.41 23.99 -3.34
N THR A 25 33.24 24.10 -3.94
CA THR A 25 32.04 23.39 -3.52
C THR A 25 32.20 21.93 -3.94
N ALA A 26 32.72 21.11 -3.04
CA ALA A 26 32.71 19.67 -3.21
C ALA A 26 31.24 19.21 -3.21
N GLN A 27 30.67 19.08 -4.41
CA GLN A 27 29.30 18.62 -4.58
C GLN A 27 29.27 17.11 -4.31
N THR A 28 28.87 16.74 -3.10
CA THR A 28 28.62 15.34 -2.75
C THR A 28 27.34 14.91 -3.46
N VAL A 29 27.46 14.18 -4.55
CA VAL A 29 26.33 13.48 -5.17
C VAL A 29 25.92 12.39 -4.19
N GLN A 30 24.83 12.61 -3.46
CA GLN A 30 24.21 11.58 -2.63
C GLN A 30 23.54 10.59 -3.56
N LEU A 31 24.23 9.48 -3.84
CA LEU A 31 23.59 8.32 -4.42
C LEU A 31 22.69 7.69 -3.34
N PRO A 32 21.45 7.27 -3.68
CA PRO A 32 20.64 6.49 -2.76
C PRO A 32 21.38 5.18 -2.47
N SER A 33 21.89 5.03 -1.24
CA SER A 33 22.43 3.77 -0.75
C SER A 33 21.27 2.84 -0.41
N ILE A 34 21.08 1.79 -1.21
CA ILE A 34 20.10 0.74 -0.91
C ILE A 34 20.81 -0.34 -0.10
N GLU A 35 20.55 -0.39 1.20
CA GLU A 35 20.95 -1.49 2.06
C GLU A 35 19.86 -2.57 2.02
N SER A 36 20.20 -3.81 1.65
CA SER A 36 19.26 -4.93 1.65
C SER A 36 19.69 -5.99 2.66
N PHE A 37 18.76 -6.36 3.52
CA PHE A 37 18.87 -7.51 4.41
C PHE A 37 17.85 -8.55 3.96
N SER A 38 18.31 -9.76 3.63
CA SER A 38 17.44 -10.87 3.22
C SER A 38 17.64 -12.08 4.12
N TYR A 39 16.54 -12.72 4.47
CA TYR A 39 16.49 -13.97 5.21
C TYR A 39 15.73 -15.00 4.39
N SER A 40 16.31 -16.20 4.20
CA SER A 40 15.68 -17.33 3.51
C SER A 40 15.76 -18.55 4.40
N GLY A 41 14.61 -19.06 4.82
CA GLY A 41 14.52 -20.18 5.74
C GLY A 41 13.08 -20.43 6.20
N SER A 42 12.88 -21.48 6.98
CA SER A 42 11.61 -21.80 7.62
C SER A 42 11.73 -21.64 9.14
N VAL A 43 10.69 -21.07 9.75
CA VAL A 43 10.61 -20.90 11.20
C VAL A 43 9.23 -21.35 11.66
N VAL A 44 9.18 -22.11 12.75
CA VAL A 44 7.91 -22.50 13.39
C VAL A 44 7.48 -21.35 14.30
N VAL A 45 6.32 -20.79 14.00
CA VAL A 45 5.72 -19.67 14.76
C VAL A 45 4.45 -20.19 15.44
N PRO A 46 4.27 -19.95 16.75
CA PRO A 46 3.01 -20.31 17.42
C PRO A 46 1.85 -19.47 16.89
N ASP A 47 0.62 -19.96 17.04
CA ASP A 47 -0.57 -19.18 16.68
C ASP A 47 -0.66 -17.91 17.54
N ARG A 48 -0.89 -16.76 16.89
CA ARG A 48 -0.75 -15.40 17.45
C ARG A 48 0.64 -15.10 18.02
N GLY A 49 1.62 -15.91 17.66
CA GLY A 49 3.00 -15.77 18.06
C GLY A 49 3.79 -14.88 17.12
N THR A 50 4.94 -14.46 17.62
CA THR A 50 5.97 -13.75 16.85
C THR A 50 7.27 -14.55 16.91
N ALA A 51 7.93 -14.71 15.78
CA ALA A 51 9.28 -15.26 15.72
C ALA A 51 10.26 -14.22 15.18
N PHE A 52 11.39 -14.10 15.86
CA PHE A 52 12.49 -13.23 15.45
C PHE A 52 13.36 -13.97 14.43
N LEU A 53 13.46 -13.45 13.21
CA LEU A 53 14.22 -14.06 12.11
C LEU A 53 15.70 -13.65 12.11
N GLY A 54 16.05 -12.62 12.86
CA GLY A 54 17.40 -12.11 12.99
C GLY A 54 17.51 -10.62 12.65
N GLY A 55 18.72 -10.10 12.76
CA GLY A 55 19.02 -8.72 12.42
C GLY A 55 20.51 -8.49 12.24
N ASN A 56 20.85 -7.42 11.52
CA ASN A 56 22.21 -6.94 11.34
C ASN A 56 22.35 -5.55 11.97
N ARG A 57 23.45 -5.34 12.72
CA ARG A 57 23.81 -4.04 13.28
C ARG A 57 25.23 -3.71 12.81
N SER A 58 25.36 -2.62 12.08
CA SER A 58 26.65 -2.14 11.58
C SER A 58 26.92 -0.74 12.10
N ALA A 59 28.13 -0.50 12.60
CA ALA A 59 28.60 0.82 13.00
C ALA A 59 29.98 1.07 12.38
N SER A 60 30.14 2.19 11.69
CA SER A 60 31.43 2.61 11.14
C SER A 60 31.82 3.95 11.74
N PHE A 61 33.11 4.08 12.08
CA PHE A 61 33.72 5.32 12.54
C PHE A 61 34.89 5.62 11.62
N GLY A 62 34.86 6.77 10.96
CA GLY A 62 35.87 7.21 10.02
C GLY A 62 36.45 8.55 10.44
N SER A 63 37.78 8.63 10.49
CA SER A 63 38.48 9.90 10.60
C SER A 63 39.31 10.11 9.34
N ARG A 64 39.11 11.23 8.65
CA ARG A 64 39.93 11.63 7.50
C ARG A 64 40.71 12.88 7.87
N ARG A 65 42.03 12.83 7.70
CA ARG A 65 42.90 14.00 7.82
C ARG A 65 43.46 14.33 6.45
N SER A 66 43.20 15.54 5.97
CA SER A 66 43.78 16.06 4.73
C SER A 66 44.36 17.44 5.04
N GLY A 67 45.69 17.52 5.12
CA GLY A 67 46.39 18.75 5.52
C GLY A 67 45.96 19.28 6.90
N LEU A 68 45.46 20.52 6.93
CA LEU A 68 44.93 21.20 8.12
C LEU A 68 43.47 20.83 8.45
N GLN A 69 42.74 20.20 7.53
CA GLN A 69 41.35 19.79 7.76
C GLN A 69 41.26 18.40 8.37
N ARG A 70 40.45 18.30 9.43
CA ARG A 70 40.07 17.05 10.10
C ARG A 70 38.58 16.83 9.90
N GLY A 71 38.22 15.71 9.29
CA GLY A 71 36.84 15.25 9.17
C GLY A 71 36.65 14.02 10.06
N PHE A 72 35.61 14.05 10.89
CA PHE A 72 35.14 12.89 11.63
C PHE A 72 33.75 12.54 11.10
N GLY A 73 33.51 11.26 10.85
CA GLY A 73 32.23 10.74 10.42
C GLY A 73 31.91 9.44 11.15
N SER A 74 30.64 9.21 11.39
CA SER A 74 30.14 7.93 11.90
C SER A 74 28.90 7.54 11.13
N SER A 75 28.76 6.26 10.77
CA SER A 75 27.51 5.70 10.27
C SER A 75 27.03 4.58 11.19
N GLN A 76 25.73 4.49 11.39
CA GLN A 76 25.09 3.42 12.15
C GLN A 76 23.92 2.90 11.32
N SER A 77 23.83 1.59 11.17
CA SER A 77 22.73 0.89 10.49
C SER A 77 22.22 -0.26 11.36
N ILE A 78 20.90 -0.40 11.43
CA ILE A 78 20.19 -1.45 12.16
C ILE A 78 19.11 -1.99 11.23
N SER A 79 19.15 -3.30 10.97
CA SER A 79 18.13 -4.04 10.22
C SER A 79 17.65 -5.21 11.07
N GLN A 80 16.33 -5.42 11.18
CA GLN A 80 15.73 -6.49 11.96
C GLN A 80 14.54 -7.09 11.20
N ALA A 81 14.36 -8.40 11.30
CA ALA A 81 13.23 -9.11 10.70
C ALA A 81 12.47 -9.93 11.76
N THR A 82 11.15 -9.76 11.78
CA THR A 82 10.23 -10.48 12.66
C THR A 82 9.04 -10.94 11.84
N VAL A 83 8.56 -12.16 12.08
CA VAL A 83 7.34 -12.69 11.46
C VAL A 83 6.31 -12.96 12.53
N SER A 84 5.09 -12.49 12.29
CA SER A 84 3.92 -12.78 13.09
C SER A 84 2.98 -13.69 12.30
N ALA A 85 2.52 -14.77 12.93
CA ALA A 85 1.54 -15.67 12.34
C ALA A 85 0.22 -15.61 13.11
N THR A 86 -0.90 -15.68 12.40
CA THR A 86 -2.23 -15.79 13.00
C THR A 86 -3.04 -16.78 12.18
N ILE A 87 -3.50 -17.84 12.82
CA ILE A 87 -4.39 -18.82 12.22
C ILE A 87 -5.81 -18.29 12.37
N ILE A 88 -6.52 -18.23 11.24
CA ILE A 88 -7.89 -17.74 11.18
C ILE A 88 -8.82 -18.95 11.03
N ASP A 89 -9.61 -19.23 12.08
CA ASP A 89 -10.70 -20.21 11.99
C ASP A 89 -11.95 -19.53 11.40
N LEU A 90 -12.19 -19.79 10.11
CA LEU A 90 -13.33 -19.25 9.38
C LEU A 90 -14.67 -19.72 9.95
N LYS A 91 -14.76 -20.93 10.51
CA LYS A 91 -16.02 -21.49 11.03
C LYS A 91 -16.45 -20.78 12.31
N GLU A 92 -15.49 -20.51 13.20
CA GLU A 92 -15.78 -19.80 14.44
C GLU A 92 -16.07 -18.31 14.18
N MET A 93 -15.39 -17.68 13.22
CA MET A 93 -15.74 -16.31 12.81
C MET A 93 -17.15 -16.23 12.21
N ASP A 94 -17.51 -17.13 11.30
CA ASP A 94 -18.87 -17.20 10.75
C ASP A 94 -19.90 -17.42 11.87
N ARG A 95 -19.57 -18.22 12.89
CA ARG A 95 -20.43 -18.43 14.05
C ARG A 95 -20.63 -17.15 14.87
N GLN A 96 -19.58 -16.36 15.07
CA GLN A 96 -19.65 -15.07 15.75
C GLN A 96 -20.43 -14.03 14.94
N ILE A 97 -20.24 -14.00 13.62
CA ILE A 97 -20.96 -13.11 12.70
C ILE A 97 -22.45 -13.46 12.65
N LEU A 98 -22.79 -14.75 12.66
CA LEU A 98 -24.17 -15.25 12.64
C LEU A 98 -24.84 -15.26 14.03
N GLY A 99 -24.11 -14.91 15.10
CA GLY A 99 -24.66 -14.70 16.45
C GLY A 99 -25.23 -15.96 17.14
N GLY A 100 -24.78 -17.16 16.77
CA GLY A 100 -25.34 -18.43 17.27
C GLY A 100 -24.55 -19.08 18.41
N THR A 101 -25.26 -19.73 19.35
CA THR A 101 -24.62 -20.58 20.38
C THR A 101 -24.06 -21.87 19.76
N PRO A 102 -22.98 -22.46 20.33
CA PRO A 102 -22.34 -23.68 19.81
C PRO A 102 -23.34 -24.83 19.62
N GLU A 103 -24.28 -24.96 20.53
CA GLU A 103 -25.26 -26.05 20.55
C GLU A 103 -26.24 -25.97 19.38
N GLN A 104 -26.71 -24.77 19.03
CA GLN A 104 -27.61 -24.58 17.89
C GLN A 104 -26.91 -24.89 16.57
N PHE A 105 -25.61 -24.61 16.47
CA PHE A 105 -24.81 -24.99 15.30
C PHE A 105 -24.64 -26.51 15.22
N LEU A 106 -24.24 -27.17 16.31
CA LEU A 106 -24.10 -28.64 16.35
C LEU A 106 -25.43 -29.35 16.09
N GLN A 107 -26.56 -28.78 16.50
CA GLN A 107 -27.89 -29.28 16.16
C GLN A 107 -28.18 -29.11 14.67
N ARG A 108 -27.85 -27.96 14.06
CA ARG A 108 -28.00 -27.74 12.62
C ARG A 108 -27.08 -28.61 11.78
N GLU A 109 -25.84 -28.84 12.20
CA GLU A 109 -24.89 -29.78 11.56
C GLU A 109 -25.40 -31.22 11.67
N ARG A 110 -25.80 -31.67 12.86
CA ARG A 110 -26.41 -33.01 13.02
C ARG A 110 -27.70 -33.17 12.22
N GLN A 111 -28.51 -32.13 12.13
CA GLN A 111 -29.70 -32.12 11.28
C GLN A 111 -29.31 -32.18 9.80
N ARG A 112 -28.27 -31.45 9.37
CA ARG A 112 -27.72 -31.50 8.02
C ARG A 112 -27.19 -32.89 7.65
N GLU A 113 -26.35 -33.46 8.50
CA GLU A 113 -25.79 -34.82 8.34
C GLU A 113 -26.91 -35.87 8.25
N LYS A 114 -27.90 -35.81 9.16
CA LYS A 114 -29.05 -36.72 9.13
C LYS A 114 -29.97 -36.53 7.92
N SER A 115 -30.06 -35.30 7.42
CA SER A 115 -30.88 -34.98 6.25
C SER A 115 -30.21 -35.34 4.92
N GLY A 116 -28.95 -35.81 4.91
CA GLY A 116 -28.20 -36.05 3.68
C GLY A 116 -28.12 -34.81 2.76
N ALA A 117 -28.30 -33.62 3.34
CA ALA A 117 -28.42 -32.40 2.58
C ALA A 117 -27.06 -32.03 2.00
N ALA A 118 -26.94 -32.16 0.68
CA ALA A 118 -25.92 -31.48 -0.10
C ALA A 118 -25.76 -30.01 0.40
N PRO A 119 -24.54 -29.44 0.36
CA PRO A 119 -24.31 -28.04 0.76
C PRO A 119 -25.38 -27.16 0.12
N PRO A 120 -25.87 -26.10 0.80
CA PRO A 120 -27.03 -25.33 0.33
C PRO A 120 -26.88 -25.02 -1.15
N ARG A 121 -27.61 -25.79 -1.97
CA ARG A 121 -27.72 -25.55 -3.39
C ARG A 121 -28.55 -24.29 -3.53
N ASN A 122 -28.02 -23.37 -4.34
CA ASN A 122 -28.50 -22.03 -4.61
C ASN A 122 -27.88 -20.96 -3.70
N LEU A 123 -26.56 -20.79 -3.79
CA LEU A 123 -26.05 -19.41 -3.91
C LEU A 123 -26.84 -18.78 -5.04
N ASP A 124 -27.68 -17.80 -4.72
CA ASP A 124 -28.38 -16.99 -5.71
C ASP A 124 -27.36 -16.60 -6.78
N PRO A 125 -27.50 -17.05 -8.05
CA PRO A 125 -26.48 -16.82 -9.07
C PRO A 125 -26.23 -15.31 -9.26
N ASP A 126 -27.21 -14.49 -8.89
CA ASP A 126 -27.14 -13.04 -8.93
C ASP A 126 -26.63 -12.40 -7.63
N PHE A 127 -26.20 -13.18 -6.62
CA PHE A 127 -25.76 -12.66 -5.33
C PHE A 127 -24.63 -11.63 -5.48
N GLN A 128 -23.63 -11.96 -6.30
CA GLN A 128 -22.50 -11.07 -6.57
C GLN A 128 -22.97 -9.79 -7.25
N GLY A 129 -23.84 -9.90 -8.25
CA GLY A 129 -24.41 -8.74 -8.95
C GLY A 129 -25.23 -7.84 -8.00
N LYS A 130 -26.08 -8.43 -7.15
CA LYS A 130 -26.88 -7.69 -6.14
C LYS A 130 -25.99 -7.01 -5.10
N ALA A 131 -24.91 -7.67 -4.66
CA ALA A 131 -23.95 -7.08 -3.73
C ALA A 131 -23.25 -5.86 -4.33
N LEU A 132 -22.86 -5.93 -5.61
CA LEU A 132 -22.26 -4.81 -6.34
C LEU A 132 -23.23 -3.62 -6.48
N VAL A 133 -24.51 -3.87 -6.77
CA VAL A 133 -25.53 -2.80 -6.79
C VAL A 133 -25.68 -2.15 -5.41
N ARG A 134 -25.72 -2.94 -4.33
CA ARG A 134 -25.78 -2.42 -2.97
C ARG A 134 -24.56 -1.56 -2.64
N TYR A 135 -23.36 -2.04 -2.99
CA TYR A 135 -22.12 -1.29 -2.83
C TYR A 135 -22.16 0.03 -3.61
N ALA A 136 -22.56 0.00 -4.88
CA ALA A 136 -22.65 1.17 -5.73
C ALA A 136 -23.63 2.23 -5.17
N ARG A 137 -24.79 1.80 -4.66
CA ARG A 137 -25.75 2.69 -3.98
C ARG A 137 -25.15 3.33 -2.73
N THR A 138 -24.41 2.56 -1.93
CA THR A 138 -23.75 3.06 -0.73
C THR A 138 -22.68 4.09 -1.08
N GLN A 139 -21.84 3.81 -2.08
CA GLN A 139 -20.81 4.74 -2.54
C GLN A 139 -21.40 6.04 -3.10
N TYR A 140 -22.51 5.94 -3.84
CA TYR A 140 -23.20 7.11 -4.36
C TYR A 140 -23.73 8.00 -3.23
N ARG A 141 -24.33 7.39 -2.19
CA ARG A 141 -24.79 8.12 -0.98
C ARG A 141 -23.64 8.78 -0.21
N GLN A 142 -22.44 8.22 -0.28
CA GLN A 142 -21.23 8.78 0.31
C GLN A 142 -20.58 9.88 -0.56
N GLY A 143 -21.18 10.21 -1.72
CA GLY A 143 -20.64 11.21 -2.66
C GLY A 143 -19.52 10.68 -3.57
N ASN A 144 -19.13 9.41 -3.44
CA ASN A 144 -18.12 8.79 -4.28
C ASN A 144 -18.75 8.28 -5.60
N THR A 145 -18.96 9.21 -6.53
CA THR A 145 -19.61 8.94 -7.81
C THR A 145 -18.78 8.02 -8.70
N THR A 146 -17.45 8.10 -8.67
CA THR A 146 -16.55 7.25 -9.47
C THR A 146 -16.62 5.79 -9.05
N ALA A 147 -16.54 5.49 -7.75
CA ALA A 147 -16.65 4.12 -7.25
C ALA A 147 -18.06 3.56 -7.45
N ALA A 148 -19.08 4.40 -7.29
CA ALA A 148 -20.46 4.01 -7.58
C ALA A 148 -20.65 3.65 -9.05
N PHE A 149 -20.10 4.46 -9.97
CA PHE A 149 -20.19 4.23 -11.41
C PHE A 149 -19.55 2.89 -11.81
N ALA A 150 -18.33 2.63 -11.33
CA ALA A 150 -17.63 1.38 -11.58
C ALA A 150 -18.40 0.16 -11.01
N GLY A 151 -18.97 0.29 -9.81
CA GLY A 151 -19.78 -0.77 -9.19
C GLY A 151 -21.01 -1.13 -10.01
N TYR A 152 -21.72 -0.15 -10.57
CA TYR A 152 -22.85 -0.41 -11.48
C TYR A 152 -22.43 -1.10 -12.77
N GLN A 153 -21.31 -0.67 -13.39
CA GLN A 153 -20.80 -1.31 -14.60
C GLN A 153 -20.49 -2.80 -14.37
N GLN A 154 -19.82 -3.12 -13.26
CA GLN A 154 -19.50 -4.50 -12.89
C GLN A 154 -20.77 -5.31 -12.58
N ALA A 155 -21.74 -4.72 -11.88
CA ALA A 155 -22.99 -5.40 -11.56
C ALA A 155 -23.77 -5.80 -12.84
N ILE A 156 -23.88 -4.88 -13.80
CA ILE A 156 -24.63 -5.08 -15.06
C ILE A 156 -24.03 -6.20 -15.91
N ALA A 157 -22.72 -6.46 -15.78
CA ALA A 157 -22.06 -7.55 -16.48
C ALA A 157 -22.37 -8.94 -15.89
N VAL A 158 -22.66 -9.02 -14.59
CA VAL A 158 -22.81 -10.29 -13.86
C VAL A 158 -24.29 -10.64 -13.59
N LEU A 159 -25.18 -9.66 -13.58
CA LEU A 159 -26.61 -9.86 -13.29
C LEU A 159 -27.37 -10.60 -14.39
N SER A 160 -28.33 -11.43 -13.99
CA SER A 160 -29.34 -12.03 -14.87
C SER A 160 -30.13 -10.99 -15.67
N PRO A 161 -30.70 -11.37 -16.84
CA PRO A 161 -31.33 -10.41 -17.76
C PRO A 161 -32.40 -9.51 -17.12
N HIS A 162 -33.23 -10.06 -16.23
CA HIS A 162 -34.27 -9.29 -15.56
C HIS A 162 -33.70 -8.23 -14.62
N LEU A 163 -32.73 -8.60 -13.78
CA LEU A 163 -32.08 -7.67 -12.83
C LEU A 163 -31.16 -6.68 -13.53
N LYS A 164 -30.55 -7.09 -14.64
CA LYS A 164 -29.75 -6.22 -15.50
C LYS A 164 -30.60 -5.05 -16.02
N ASN A 165 -31.83 -5.30 -16.45
CA ASN A 165 -32.74 -4.24 -16.91
C ASN A 165 -33.10 -3.26 -15.78
N LEU A 166 -33.31 -3.74 -14.55
CA LEU A 166 -33.55 -2.87 -13.40
C LEU A 166 -32.30 -2.06 -13.01
N ALA A 167 -31.13 -2.70 -12.98
CA ALA A 167 -29.87 -2.05 -12.65
C ALA A 167 -29.46 -1.01 -13.71
N THR A 168 -29.68 -1.28 -14.99
CA THR A 168 -29.42 -0.32 -16.09
C THR A 168 -30.37 0.87 -16.03
N ALA A 169 -31.66 0.67 -15.73
CA ALA A 169 -32.60 1.77 -15.53
C ALA A 169 -32.20 2.66 -14.35
N GLU A 170 -31.79 2.06 -13.24
CA GLU A 170 -31.27 2.81 -12.09
C GLU A 170 -29.97 3.55 -12.44
N PHE A 171 -29.04 2.90 -13.12
CA PHE A 171 -27.77 3.49 -13.53
C PHE A 171 -27.98 4.71 -14.43
N LYS A 172 -28.90 4.63 -15.40
CA LYS A 172 -29.32 5.77 -16.23
C LYS A 172 -29.98 6.87 -15.41
N ARG A 173 -30.83 6.53 -14.44
CA ARG A 173 -31.45 7.52 -13.55
C ARG A 173 -30.41 8.29 -12.72
N VAL A 174 -29.36 7.63 -12.26
CA VAL A 174 -28.35 8.22 -11.36
C VAL A 174 -27.29 9.02 -12.12
N PHE A 175 -26.86 8.56 -13.30
CA PHE A 175 -25.72 9.14 -14.03
C PHE A 175 -26.07 9.75 -15.40
N GLY A 176 -27.33 9.65 -15.85
CA GLY A 176 -27.81 10.27 -17.09
C GLY A 176 -27.01 9.85 -18.32
N SER A 177 -26.50 10.84 -19.06
CA SER A 177 -25.75 10.63 -20.32
C SER A 177 -24.46 9.83 -20.15
N ALA A 178 -23.79 9.92 -19.00
CA ALA A 178 -22.58 9.15 -18.73
C ALA A 178 -22.86 7.63 -18.67
N ALA A 179 -24.03 7.24 -18.15
CA ALA A 179 -24.46 5.85 -18.15
C ALA A 179 -24.74 5.34 -19.58
N GLU A 180 -25.32 6.18 -20.44
CA GLU A 180 -25.63 5.79 -21.82
C GLU A 180 -24.36 5.54 -22.64
N GLN A 181 -23.36 6.41 -22.50
CA GLN A 181 -22.06 6.23 -23.14
C GLN A 181 -21.38 4.94 -22.70
N ALA A 182 -21.40 4.65 -21.40
CA ALA A 182 -20.84 3.42 -20.84
C ALA A 182 -21.55 2.16 -21.36
N LEU A 183 -22.88 2.17 -21.45
CA LEU A 183 -23.65 1.04 -21.96
C LEU A 183 -23.43 0.83 -23.46
N HIS A 184 -23.32 1.91 -24.24
CA HIS A 184 -23.01 1.85 -25.67
C HIS A 184 -21.61 1.27 -25.91
N MET A 185 -20.62 1.70 -25.11
CA MET A 185 -19.26 1.13 -25.14
C MET A 185 -19.25 -0.36 -24.78
N ALA A 186 -20.08 -0.78 -23.82
CA ALA A 186 -20.18 -2.18 -23.43
C ALA A 186 -20.86 -3.06 -24.49
N SER A 187 -21.76 -2.52 -25.33
CA SER A 187 -22.41 -3.27 -26.42
C SER A 187 -21.53 -3.49 -27.66
N LEU A 188 -20.40 -2.78 -27.76
CA LEU A 188 -19.46 -2.90 -28.87
C LEU A 188 -18.34 -3.93 -28.61
N ARG A 189 -18.33 -4.55 -27.43
CA ARG A 189 -17.41 -5.63 -27.05
C ARG A 189 -18.10 -6.98 -27.12
#